data_AF-A0A7Y6ETZ9-F1
#
_entry.id   AF-A0A7Y6ETZ9-F1
#
_cell.length_a   1.000
_cell.length_b   1.000
_cell.length_c   1.000
_cell.angle_alpha   90.00
_cell.angle_beta   90.00
_cell.angle_gamma   90.00
#
_symmetry.space_group_name_H-M   'P 1'
#
loop_
_entity.id
_entity.type
_entity.pdbx_description
1 polymer ?
#
loop_
_entity_poly.entity_id
_entity_poly.type
_entity_poly.pdbx_seq_one_letter_code
_entity_poly.pdbx_strand_id
1 'polypeptide(L)'
;MEYDVKVNGLWVSTIGATLVGRTLPTLPEAEENTVKLAGSDGEEDFGSTYATRPLELSFYVMGDASEYHEIMNRLANIFHAKRGELELIFSDRLDRRYMAKYRGTTGYDPSSVNHQVDIPLKMYNPFPESSEEFVFEPIITKSPQIVTVKSGGDIPANPVIVLTNQGTNVIRNFRIANEYLIE
;
A
#
# COMPACT_ATOMS: atom_id res chain seq x y z
N MET A 1 -13.54 17.38 11.37
CA MET A 1 -12.19 17.28 10.78
C MET A 1 -12.38 16.82 9.36
N GLU A 2 -11.86 17.58 8.41
CA GLU A 2 -11.94 17.24 6.99
C GLU A 2 -10.84 16.21 6.71
N TYR A 3 -11.22 14.96 6.50
CA TYR A 3 -10.30 13.90 6.09
C TYR A 3 -10.28 13.85 4.57
N ASP A 4 -9.11 13.67 3.97
CA ASP A 4 -8.94 13.57 2.53
C ASP A 4 -7.95 12.46 2.20
N VAL A 5 -7.96 12.03 0.94
CA VAL A 5 -7.07 11.01 0.41
C VAL A 5 -6.40 11.52 -0.86
N LYS A 6 -5.08 11.39 -0.90
CA LYS A 6 -4.26 11.61 -2.08
C LYS A 6 -4.14 10.28 -2.82
N VAL A 7 -4.56 10.25 -4.07
CA VAL A 7 -4.46 9.07 -4.95
C VAL A 7 -3.51 9.37 -6.09
N ASN A 8 -2.41 8.63 -6.19
CA ASN A 8 -1.35 8.83 -7.20
C ASN A 8 -0.90 10.31 -7.29
N GLY A 9 -0.73 10.97 -6.15
CA GLY A 9 -0.33 12.38 -6.09
C GLY A 9 -1.46 13.41 -6.14
N LEU A 10 -2.71 13.02 -6.43
CA LEU A 10 -3.86 13.92 -6.54
C LEU A 10 -4.79 13.81 -5.33
N TRP A 11 -5.05 14.93 -4.65
CA TRP A 11 -6.04 15.00 -3.58
C TRP A 11 -7.46 14.89 -4.13
N VAL A 12 -8.26 13.95 -3.62
CA VAL A 12 -9.60 13.69 -4.15
C VAL A 12 -10.56 14.85 -3.90
N SER A 13 -10.38 15.62 -2.82
CA SER A 13 -11.11 16.88 -2.62
C SER A 13 -11.02 17.84 -3.82
N THR A 14 -9.88 17.89 -4.50
CA THR A 14 -9.65 18.80 -5.64
C THR A 14 -10.47 18.47 -6.89
N ILE A 15 -11.01 17.25 -6.98
CA ILE A 15 -11.86 16.83 -8.10
C ILE A 15 -13.36 16.98 -7.81
N GLY A 16 -13.74 17.45 -6.62
CA GLY A 16 -15.12 17.68 -6.20
C GLY A 16 -15.76 16.55 -5.39
N ALA A 17 -14.96 15.58 -4.92
CA ALA A 17 -15.44 14.49 -4.06
C ALA A 17 -14.85 14.62 -2.66
N THR A 18 -15.71 14.57 -1.63
CA THR A 18 -15.30 14.67 -0.23
C THR A 18 -15.25 13.30 0.39
N LEU A 19 -14.11 12.90 0.96
CA LEU A 19 -13.98 11.65 1.70
C LEU A 19 -14.74 11.75 3.02
N VAL A 20 -15.72 10.88 3.22
CA VAL A 20 -16.57 10.86 4.43
C VAL A 20 -16.38 9.63 5.29
N GLY A 21 -15.91 8.55 4.68
CA GLY A 21 -15.68 7.28 5.37
C GLY A 21 -14.51 6.55 4.76
N ARG A 22 -13.86 5.74 5.59
CA ARG A 22 -12.88 4.78 5.12
C ARG A 22 -12.86 3.56 6.02
N THR A 23 -12.72 2.40 5.40
CA THR A 23 -12.49 1.15 6.09
C THR A 23 -11.03 0.79 5.94
N LEU A 24 -10.27 0.95 7.03
CA LEU A 24 -8.86 0.60 7.14
C LEU A 24 -8.67 -0.38 8.30
N PRO A 25 -8.78 -1.71 8.07
CA PRO A 25 -8.52 -2.70 9.10
C PRO A 25 -7.12 -2.49 9.71
N THR A 26 -7.03 -2.55 11.03
CA THR A 26 -5.77 -2.38 11.76
C THR A 26 -4.79 -3.49 11.42
N LEU A 27 -5.31 -4.72 11.34
CA LEU A 27 -4.61 -5.90 10.88
C LEU A 27 -5.33 -6.50 9.67
N PRO A 28 -4.59 -7.13 8.74
CA PRO A 28 -5.19 -7.97 7.71
C PRO A 28 -5.83 -9.20 8.38
N GLU A 29 -6.74 -9.84 7.67
CA GLU A 29 -7.27 -11.13 8.08
C GLU A 29 -6.15 -12.17 8.15
N ALA A 30 -6.21 -13.07 9.13
CA ALA A 30 -5.28 -14.19 9.24
C ALA A 30 -5.86 -15.40 8.49
N GLU A 31 -5.06 -16.02 7.65
CA GLU A 31 -5.33 -17.30 7.02
C GLU A 31 -4.57 -18.39 7.79
N GLU A 32 -5.30 -19.29 8.42
CA GLU A 32 -4.75 -20.45 9.10
C GLU A 32 -4.46 -21.55 8.09
N ASN A 33 -3.22 -22.05 8.09
CA ASN A 33 -2.83 -23.16 7.24
C ASN A 33 -2.86 -24.44 8.06
N THR A 34 -4.05 -25.00 8.28
CA THR A 34 -4.23 -26.25 9.03
C THR A 34 -4.65 -27.41 8.13
N VAL A 35 -4.33 -28.64 8.55
CA VAL A 35 -4.77 -29.87 7.89
C VAL A 35 -5.41 -30.80 8.91
N LYS A 36 -6.63 -31.23 8.63
CA LYS A 36 -7.32 -32.28 9.39
C LYS A 36 -7.01 -33.66 8.79
N LEU A 37 -6.23 -34.47 9.49
CA LEU A 37 -5.97 -35.86 9.10
C LEU A 37 -7.11 -36.79 9.52
N ALA A 38 -7.53 -37.67 8.60
CA ALA A 38 -8.60 -38.62 8.86
C ALA A 38 -8.17 -39.65 9.93
N GLY A 39 -9.03 -39.86 10.93
CA GLY A 39 -8.77 -40.80 12.03
C GLY A 39 -7.97 -40.23 13.21
N SER A 40 -7.61 -38.94 13.16
CA SER A 40 -6.94 -38.24 14.26
C SER A 40 -7.85 -37.16 14.87
N ASP A 41 -7.78 -37.01 16.19
CA ASP A 41 -8.35 -35.86 16.88
C ASP A 41 -7.43 -34.63 16.72
N GLY A 42 -8.00 -33.43 16.65
CA GLY A 42 -7.25 -32.19 16.40
C GLY A 42 -6.81 -31.97 14.95
N GLU A 43 -6.09 -30.88 14.69
CA GLU A 43 -5.56 -30.49 13.37
C GLU A 43 -4.05 -30.27 13.46
N GLU A 44 -3.33 -30.48 12.34
CA GLU A 44 -1.93 -30.10 12.21
C GLU A 44 -1.83 -28.65 11.75
N ASP A 45 -1.03 -27.85 12.45
CA ASP A 45 -0.83 -26.41 12.19
C ASP A 45 0.50 -26.17 11.43
N PHE A 46 0.40 -25.61 10.23
CA PHE A 46 1.54 -25.21 9.39
C PHE A 46 1.86 -23.70 9.50
N GLY A 47 1.28 -23.03 10.49
CA GLY A 47 1.38 -21.60 10.72
C GLY A 47 0.30 -20.81 10.01
N SER A 48 0.39 -19.49 10.13
CA SER A 48 -0.60 -18.57 9.60
C SER A 48 0.03 -17.53 8.69
N THR A 49 -0.71 -17.09 7.69
CA THR A 49 -0.32 -16.00 6.78
C THR A 49 -1.32 -14.86 6.87
N TYR A 50 -0.91 -13.65 6.52
CA TYR A 50 -1.86 -12.57 6.36
C TYR A 50 -2.50 -12.62 4.98
N ALA A 51 -3.83 -12.59 4.96
CA ALA A 51 -4.60 -12.38 3.76
C ALA A 51 -4.35 -10.98 3.20
N THR A 52 -4.81 -10.78 1.97
CA THR A 52 -4.91 -9.45 1.37
C THR A 52 -5.79 -8.52 2.20
N ARG A 53 -5.42 -7.24 2.32
CA ARG A 53 -6.17 -6.28 3.15
C ARG A 53 -7.27 -5.59 2.32
N PRO A 54 -8.57 -5.76 2.64
CA PRO A 54 -9.63 -5.00 2.00
C PRO A 54 -9.59 -3.55 2.49
N LEU A 55 -9.85 -2.62 1.58
CA LEU A 55 -9.99 -1.20 1.88
C LEU A 55 -11.29 -0.70 1.23
N GLU A 56 -11.94 0.27 1.84
CA GLU A 56 -13.09 0.94 1.24
C GLU A 56 -12.98 2.42 1.48
N LEU A 57 -13.28 3.22 0.46
CA LEU A 57 -13.34 4.67 0.53
C LEU A 57 -14.76 5.13 0.21
N SER A 58 -15.38 5.85 1.13
CA SER A 58 -16.72 6.40 0.96
C SER A 58 -16.61 7.89 0.68
N PHE A 59 -17.19 8.33 -0.43
CA PHE A 59 -17.20 9.72 -0.85
C PHE A 59 -18.62 10.28 -0.89
N TYR A 60 -18.76 11.56 -0.55
CA TYR A 60 -19.90 12.36 -0.97
C TYR A 60 -19.52 13.20 -2.18
N VAL A 61 -20.43 13.23 -3.14
CA VAL A 61 -20.32 14.08 -4.33
C VAL A 61 -21.41 15.15 -4.21
N MET A 62 -21.00 16.38 -3.97
CA MET A 62 -21.91 17.52 -3.90
C MET A 62 -21.90 18.22 -5.26
N GLY A 63 -23.08 18.46 -5.83
CA GLY A 63 -23.21 19.15 -7.12
C GLY A 63 -24.60 18.95 -7.71
N ASP A 64 -24.92 19.71 -8.76
CA ASP A 64 -26.11 19.44 -9.56
C ASP A 64 -25.95 18.14 -10.39
N ALA A 65 -27.00 17.73 -11.10
CA ALA A 65 -26.96 16.49 -11.87
C ALA A 65 -25.86 16.46 -12.94
N SER A 66 -25.48 17.61 -13.52
CA SER A 66 -24.39 17.69 -14.51
C SER A 66 -23.02 17.59 -13.86
N GLU A 67 -22.79 18.32 -12.77
CA GLU A 67 -21.54 18.28 -12.00
C GLU A 67 -21.31 16.89 -11.39
N TYR A 68 -22.38 16.25 -10.91
CA TYR A 68 -22.34 14.89 -10.37
C TYR A 68 -21.75 13.91 -11.39
N HIS A 69 -22.27 13.90 -12.62
CA HIS A 69 -21.76 12.99 -13.65
C HIS A 69 -20.31 13.27 -14.04
N GLU A 70 -19.89 14.55 -14.06
CA GLU A 70 -18.49 14.90 -14.30
C GLU A 70 -17.56 14.40 -13.18
N ILE A 71 -17.94 14.59 -11.92
CA ILE A 71 -17.16 14.13 -10.77
C ILE A 71 -17.09 12.60 -10.75
N MET A 72 -18.20 11.91 -11.04
CA MET A 72 -18.22 10.46 -11.18
C MET A 72 -17.30 9.95 -12.30
N ASN A 73 -17.25 10.64 -13.44
CA ASN A 73 -16.32 10.29 -14.51
C ASN A 73 -14.85 10.48 -14.07
N ARG A 74 -14.55 11.52 -13.30
CA ARG A 74 -13.21 11.74 -12.73
C ARG A 74 -12.85 10.64 -11.74
N LEU A 75 -13.76 10.27 -10.85
CA LEU A 75 -13.58 9.15 -9.92
C LEU A 75 -13.37 7.84 -10.68
N ALA A 76 -14.17 7.54 -11.70
CA ALA A 76 -14.01 6.34 -12.52
C ALA A 76 -12.66 6.31 -13.27
N ASN A 77 -12.14 7.46 -13.70
CA ASN A 77 -10.81 7.55 -14.32
C ASN A 77 -9.66 7.33 -13.33
N ILE A 78 -9.87 7.61 -12.04
CA ILE A 78 -8.90 7.30 -10.98
C ILE A 78 -9.02 5.83 -10.58
N PHE A 79 -10.25 5.38 -10.33
CA PHE A 79 -10.59 4.09 -9.76
C PHE A 79 -11.17 3.16 -10.82
N HIS A 80 -10.30 2.48 -11.56
CA HIS A 80 -10.72 1.44 -12.50
C HIS A 80 -9.75 0.27 -12.54
N ALA A 81 -10.27 -0.92 -12.88
CA ALA A 81 -9.50 -2.18 -12.86
C ALA A 81 -8.26 -2.18 -13.77
N LYS A 82 -8.24 -1.36 -14.83
CA LYS A 82 -7.10 -1.23 -15.76
C LYS A 82 -6.01 -0.26 -15.28
N ARG A 83 -6.26 0.52 -14.22
CA ARG A 83 -5.29 1.51 -13.71
C ARG A 83 -4.07 0.84 -13.08
N GLY A 84 -4.23 -0.39 -12.60
CA GLY A 84 -3.21 -1.12 -11.87
C GLY A 84 -3.25 -0.76 -10.39
N GLU A 85 -2.06 -0.58 -9.81
CA GLU A 85 -1.92 -0.21 -8.40
C GLU A 85 -2.05 1.29 -8.19
N LEU A 86 -2.75 1.66 -7.12
CA LEU A 86 -3.03 3.00 -6.69
C LEU A 86 -2.26 3.24 -5.39
N GLU A 87 -1.48 4.31 -5.37
CA GLU A 87 -0.89 4.85 -4.16
C GLU A 87 -1.95 5.70 -3.45
N LEU A 88 -2.30 5.33 -2.22
CA LEU A 88 -3.18 6.12 -1.36
C LEU A 88 -2.39 6.69 -0.17
N ILE A 89 -2.48 7.99 0.06
CA ILE A 89 -1.95 8.67 1.25
C ILE A 89 -3.08 9.45 1.89
N PHE A 90 -3.31 9.28 3.18
CA PHE A 90 -4.41 9.96 3.87
C PHE A 90 -3.91 11.24 4.55
N SER A 91 -4.74 12.28 4.59
CA SER A 91 -4.36 13.58 5.15
C SER A 91 -3.97 13.54 6.63
N ASP A 92 -4.46 12.55 7.38
CA ASP A 92 -4.13 12.33 8.80
C ASP A 92 -3.01 11.29 9.01
N ARG A 93 -2.50 10.67 7.94
CA ARG A 93 -1.44 9.65 7.96
C ARG A 93 -0.48 9.86 6.78
N LEU A 94 0.17 11.02 6.77
CA LEU A 94 1.06 11.44 5.68
C LEU A 94 2.37 10.64 5.62
N ASP A 95 2.74 9.95 6.69
CA ASP A 95 3.93 9.10 6.84
C ASP A 95 3.76 7.71 6.18
N ARG A 96 2.54 7.37 5.74
CA ARG A 96 2.21 6.02 5.23
C ARG A 96 1.53 6.09 3.88
N ARG A 97 1.97 5.24 2.95
CA ARG A 97 1.30 4.99 1.68
C ARG A 97 0.71 3.58 1.64
N TYR A 98 -0.48 3.46 1.07
CA TYR A 98 -1.21 2.21 0.94
C TYR A 98 -1.31 1.86 -0.53
N MET A 99 -0.66 0.77 -0.93
CA MET A 99 -0.66 0.29 -2.31
C MET A 99 -1.86 -0.63 -2.53
N ALA A 100 -2.88 -0.13 -3.23
CA ALA A 100 -4.16 -0.82 -3.37
C ALA A 100 -4.60 -0.91 -4.83
N LYS A 101 -5.40 -1.92 -5.16
CA LYS A 101 -6.03 -2.08 -6.48
C LYS A 101 -7.53 -1.99 -6.35
N TYR A 102 -8.17 -1.42 -7.37
CA TYR A 102 -9.62 -1.36 -7.46
C TYR A 102 -10.23 -2.76 -7.55
N ARG A 103 -11.25 -3.04 -6.73
CA ARG A 103 -11.90 -4.36 -6.63
C ARG A 103 -13.41 -4.28 -6.84
N GLY A 104 -13.86 -4.43 -8.08
CA GLY A 104 -15.25 -4.82 -8.38
C GLY A 104 -16.22 -3.65 -8.52
N THR A 105 -17.50 -3.86 -8.25
CA THR A 105 -18.57 -2.88 -8.49
C THR A 105 -18.70 -1.90 -7.33
N THR A 106 -18.52 -0.60 -7.62
CA THR A 106 -18.92 0.49 -6.73
C THR A 106 -20.37 0.33 -6.32
N GLY A 107 -20.65 0.32 -5.02
CA GLY A 107 -22.01 0.47 -4.52
C GLY A 107 -22.49 1.89 -4.82
N TYR A 108 -23.58 2.02 -5.56
CA TYR A 108 -24.26 3.29 -5.75
C TYR A 108 -25.60 3.23 -5.04
N ASP A 109 -25.80 4.08 -4.04
CA ASP A 109 -27.10 4.26 -3.40
C ASP A 109 -27.78 5.52 -3.96
N PRO A 110 -28.69 5.39 -4.95
CA PRO A 110 -29.44 6.52 -5.48
C PRO A 110 -30.40 7.16 -4.48
N SER A 111 -30.66 6.51 -3.34
CA SER A 111 -31.58 7.00 -2.31
C SER A 111 -30.91 7.87 -1.25
N SER A 112 -29.58 7.91 -1.23
CA SER A 112 -28.82 8.79 -0.35
C SER A 112 -28.95 10.24 -0.81
N VAL A 113 -29.44 11.11 0.09
CA VAL A 113 -29.58 12.56 -0.10
C VAL A 113 -28.26 13.24 -0.49
N ASN A 114 -27.12 12.61 -0.20
CA ASN A 114 -25.78 13.16 -0.41
C ASN A 114 -24.97 12.45 -1.51
N HIS A 115 -25.64 11.65 -2.36
CA HIS A 115 -25.00 10.90 -3.46
C HIS A 115 -23.72 10.17 -3.02
N GLN A 116 -23.87 9.25 -2.05
CA GLN A 116 -22.75 8.48 -1.53
C GLN A 116 -22.22 7.47 -2.57
N VAL A 117 -20.90 7.40 -2.66
CA VAL A 117 -20.19 6.47 -3.54
C VAL A 117 -19.15 5.73 -2.74
N ASP A 118 -19.28 4.41 -2.69
CA ASP A 118 -18.33 3.53 -2.02
C ASP A 118 -17.42 2.86 -3.05
N ILE A 119 -16.11 3.04 -2.85
CA ILE A 119 -15.06 2.56 -3.75
C ILE A 119 -14.33 1.40 -3.06
N PRO A 120 -14.60 0.15 -3.47
CA PRO A 120 -13.93 -1.02 -2.92
C PRO A 120 -12.52 -1.16 -3.50
N LEU A 121 -11.55 -1.28 -2.61
CA LEU A 121 -10.13 -1.41 -2.91
C LEU A 121 -9.55 -2.64 -2.17
N LYS A 122 -8.40 -3.11 -2.65
CA LYS A 122 -7.73 -4.29 -2.10
C LYS A 122 -6.21 -4.12 -2.15
N MET A 123 -5.55 -4.25 -1.03
CA MET A 123 -4.08 -4.33 -0.97
C MET A 123 -3.65 -5.79 -1.08
N TYR A 124 -2.80 -6.10 -2.07
CA TYR A 124 -2.25 -7.45 -2.23
C TYR A 124 -1.06 -7.67 -1.31
N ASN A 125 -0.17 -6.68 -1.19
CA ASN A 125 0.73 -6.58 -0.04
C ASN A 125 -0.06 -5.90 1.08
N PRO A 126 -0.42 -6.62 2.17
CA PRO A 126 -1.35 -6.08 3.14
C PRO A 126 -0.71 -5.07 4.10
N PHE A 127 0.58 -4.75 3.94
CA PHE A 127 1.29 -3.83 4.83
C PHE A 127 1.43 -2.45 4.19
N PRO A 128 1.04 -1.36 4.91
CA PRO A 128 1.34 -0.01 4.48
C PRO A 128 2.85 0.22 4.42
N GLU A 129 3.30 0.98 3.43
CA GLU A 129 4.70 1.36 3.26
C GLU A 129 4.93 2.77 3.82
N SER A 130 6.19 3.09 4.10
CA SER A 130 6.60 4.48 4.34
C SER A 130 6.25 5.33 3.11
N SER A 131 5.70 6.52 3.33
CA SER A 131 5.44 7.46 2.24
C SER A 131 6.73 8.00 1.62
N GLU A 132 7.83 7.99 2.38
CA GLU A 132 9.17 8.36 1.93
C GLU A 132 10.05 7.12 1.75
N GLU A 133 10.85 7.12 0.69
CA GLU A 133 11.90 6.12 0.51
C GLU A 133 13.13 6.49 1.33
N PHE A 134 13.56 5.57 2.19
CA PHE A 134 14.81 5.74 2.92
C PHE A 134 15.98 5.31 2.03
N VAL A 135 16.67 6.31 1.45
CA VAL A 135 17.87 6.09 0.63
C VAL A 135 19.10 6.37 1.48
N PHE A 136 19.97 5.38 1.61
CA PHE A 136 21.25 5.52 2.31
C PHE A 136 22.41 5.37 1.31
N GLU A 137 23.12 6.47 1.04
CA GLU A 137 24.14 6.55 -0.01
C GLU A 137 25.56 6.76 0.58
N PRO A 138 26.23 5.68 1.03
CA PRO A 138 27.61 5.78 1.50
C PRO A 138 28.61 5.68 0.33
N ILE A 139 29.65 6.52 0.35
CA ILE A 139 30.82 6.32 -0.51
C ILE A 139 31.76 5.30 0.17
N ILE A 140 32.01 4.20 -0.52
CA ILE A 140 32.93 3.16 -0.08
C ILE A 140 34.35 3.52 -0.54
N THR A 141 35.26 3.74 0.39
CA THR A 141 36.65 4.17 0.12
C THR A 141 37.70 3.16 0.59
N LYS A 142 37.28 2.14 1.35
CA LYS A 142 38.16 1.11 1.90
C LYS A 142 37.68 -0.27 1.48
N SER A 143 38.61 -1.23 1.45
CA SER A 143 38.31 -2.63 1.17
C SER A 143 39.11 -3.53 2.13
N PRO A 144 38.45 -4.34 2.99
CA PRO A 144 37.01 -4.46 3.16
C PRO A 144 36.40 -3.24 3.89
N GLN A 145 35.11 -2.97 3.64
CA GLN A 145 34.33 -1.98 4.38
C GLN A 145 32.98 -2.59 4.74
N ILE A 146 32.59 -2.46 6.01
CA ILE A 146 31.30 -2.90 6.52
C ILE A 146 30.38 -1.69 6.59
N VAL A 147 29.16 -1.84 6.08
CA VAL A 147 28.11 -0.84 6.15
C VAL A 147 26.95 -1.44 6.93
N THR A 148 26.63 -0.85 8.07
CA THR A 148 25.48 -1.26 8.89
C THR A 148 24.28 -0.42 8.51
N VAL A 149 23.20 -1.08 8.07
CA VAL A 149 21.90 -0.45 7.81
C VAL A 149 20.91 -0.98 8.85
N LYS A 150 20.13 -0.08 9.45
CA LYS A 150 19.04 -0.44 10.36
C LYS A 150 17.71 -0.16 9.67
N SER A 151 16.85 -1.15 9.58
CA SER A 151 15.45 -0.95 9.20
C SER A 151 14.69 -0.39 10.40
N GLY A 152 13.95 0.71 10.22
CA GLY A 152 13.03 1.24 11.23
C GLY A 152 11.61 0.67 11.12
N GLY A 153 11.37 -0.25 10.19
CA GLY A 153 10.06 -0.87 10.00
C GLY A 153 9.80 -2.03 10.95
N ASP A 154 8.52 -2.26 11.26
CA ASP A 154 8.06 -3.33 12.16
C ASP A 154 8.00 -4.71 11.50
N ILE A 155 8.23 -4.78 10.18
CA ILE A 155 8.11 -5.99 9.37
C ILE A 155 9.38 -6.14 8.53
N PRO A 156 9.89 -7.37 8.35
CA PRO A 156 10.99 -7.63 7.43
C PRO A 156 10.69 -7.12 6.03
N ALA A 157 11.59 -6.26 5.51
CA ALA A 157 11.52 -5.74 4.16
C ALA A 157 12.79 -6.13 3.38
N ASN A 158 12.64 -6.38 2.09
CA ASN A 158 13.77 -6.75 1.23
C ASN A 158 14.55 -5.47 0.84
N PRO A 159 15.83 -5.31 1.21
CA PRO A 159 16.60 -4.15 0.81
C PRO A 159 17.00 -4.24 -0.66
N VAL A 160 17.02 -3.09 -1.34
CA VAL A 160 17.60 -2.95 -2.68
C VAL A 160 18.97 -2.29 -2.55
N ILE A 161 20.02 -2.99 -3.01
CA ILE A 161 21.40 -2.49 -2.97
C ILE A 161 21.82 -2.12 -4.38
N VAL A 162 22.13 -0.84 -4.61
CA VAL A 162 22.66 -0.33 -5.88
C VAL A 162 24.10 0.11 -5.65
N LEU A 163 25.00 -0.34 -6.53
CA LEU A 163 26.42 0.04 -6.49
C LEU A 163 26.81 0.71 -7.80
N THR A 164 27.39 1.90 -7.67
CA THR A 164 27.84 2.69 -8.80
C THR A 164 29.34 2.98 -8.63
N ASN A 165 30.16 2.54 -9.57
CA ASN A 165 31.57 2.92 -9.58
C ASN A 165 31.72 4.38 -10.05
N GLN A 166 32.02 5.28 -9.12
CA GLN A 166 32.27 6.70 -9.41
C GLN A 166 33.74 7.00 -9.78
N GLY A 167 34.63 6.01 -9.70
CA GLY A 167 36.05 6.15 -10.04
C GLY A 167 36.38 5.83 -11.50
N THR A 168 37.62 6.11 -11.90
CA THR A 168 38.13 5.79 -13.25
C THR A 168 38.76 4.40 -13.35
N ASN A 169 39.05 3.77 -12.22
CA ASN A 169 39.65 2.44 -12.18
C ASN A 169 38.59 1.35 -12.33
N VAL A 170 38.90 0.32 -13.12
CA VAL A 170 38.07 -0.89 -13.23
C VAL A 170 38.23 -1.71 -11.95
N ILE A 171 37.12 -1.99 -11.27
CA ILE A 171 37.10 -2.87 -10.09
C ILE A 171 37.11 -4.32 -10.59
N ARG A 172 38.11 -5.10 -10.19
CA ARG A 172 38.22 -6.54 -10.47
C ARG A 172 37.99 -7.33 -9.19
N ASN A 173 37.31 -8.48 -9.28
CA ASN A 173 37.07 -9.41 -8.16
C ASN A 173 36.30 -8.80 -6.98
N PHE A 174 35.21 -8.08 -7.27
CA PHE A 174 34.34 -7.52 -6.25
C PHE A 174 33.47 -8.59 -5.59
N ARG A 175 33.30 -8.52 -4.26
CA ARG A 175 32.43 -9.41 -3.47
C ARG A 175 31.61 -8.60 -2.48
N ILE A 176 30.30 -8.87 -2.46
CA ILE A 176 29.39 -8.44 -1.39
C ILE A 176 29.07 -9.66 -0.53
N ALA A 177 29.11 -9.51 0.78
CA ALA A 177 28.50 -10.43 1.72
C ALA A 177 27.37 -9.68 2.43
N ASN A 178 26.16 -10.24 2.39
CA ASN A 178 25.04 -9.74 3.17
C ASN A 178 24.90 -10.63 4.40
N GLU A 179 25.06 -10.04 5.58
CA GLU A 179 24.88 -10.70 6.85
C GLU A 179 23.66 -10.06 7.53
N TYR A 180 22.67 -10.87 7.84
CA TYR A 180 21.48 -10.46 8.58
C TYR A 180 21.34 -11.35 9.82
N LEU A 181 21.02 -10.73 10.95
CA LEU A 181 20.62 -11.45 12.15
C LEU A 181 19.18 -11.93 11.92
N ILE A 182 18.99 -13.24 11.86
CA ILE A 182 17.67 -13.83 11.98
C ILE A 182 17.42 -13.95 13.49
N GLU A 183 16.59 -13.06 14.03
CA GLU A 183 16.01 -13.24 15.37
C GLU A 183 14.72 -14.06 15.28
#